data_AF-A0AAE0DQF6-F1
#
_entry.id   AF-A0AAE0DQF6-F1
#
_cell.length_a   1.000
_cell.length_b   1.000
_cell.length_c   1.000
_cell.angle_alpha   90.00
_cell.angle_beta   90.00
_cell.angle_gamma   90.00
#
_symmetry.space_group_name_H-M   'P 1'
#
loop_
_entity.id
_entity.type
_entity.pdbx_description
1 polymer ?
#
loop_
_entity_poly.entity_id
_entity_poly.type
_entity_poly.pdbx_seq_one_letter_code
_entity_poly.pdbx_strand_id
1 'polypeptide(L)'
;MHPNEAALRMKQNLEDGNPQMWDLFAYRIPRKKEEEADEVPEEGKEDIKDEEDGKDEQLAPHHYRTGDKWKIYPTYDFTHCLCDSFEGITHSLCTVEFELSRVSYEWLNNKLVDHKPMQRE
;
A
#
# COMPACT_ATOMS: atom_id res chain seq x y z
N MET A 1 -8.91 -9.43 -10.41
CA MET A 1 -8.67 -7.98 -10.45
C MET A 1 -7.21 -7.84 -10.78
N HIS A 2 -6.90 -7.31 -11.95
CA HIS A 2 -5.55 -7.31 -12.48
C HIS A 2 -4.69 -6.26 -11.75
N PRO A 3 -3.42 -6.56 -11.44
CA PRO A 3 -2.52 -5.60 -10.83
C PRO A 3 -2.44 -4.30 -11.64
N ASN A 4 -2.44 -3.18 -10.94
CA ASN A 4 -2.48 -1.83 -11.53
C ASN A 4 -3.67 -1.52 -12.45
N GLU A 5 -4.70 -2.37 -12.53
CA GLU A 5 -5.93 -2.10 -13.29
C GLU A 5 -6.71 -0.93 -12.68
N ALA A 6 -6.66 -0.82 -11.34
CA ALA A 6 -7.27 0.25 -10.59
C ALA A 6 -6.38 0.65 -9.41
N ALA A 7 -6.49 1.91 -9.02
CA ALA A 7 -5.89 2.43 -7.80
C ALA A 7 -6.79 3.52 -7.21
N LEU A 8 -6.80 3.62 -5.88
CA LEU A 8 -7.48 4.71 -5.19
C LEU A 8 -6.50 5.86 -5.03
N ARG A 9 -6.89 7.06 -5.45
CA ARG A 9 -6.12 8.29 -5.26
C ARG A 9 -6.87 9.24 -4.34
N MET A 10 -6.14 9.97 -3.51
CA MET A 10 -6.66 11.09 -2.74
C MET A 10 -7.02 12.20 -3.72
N LYS A 11 -8.15 12.89 -3.49
CA LYS A 11 -8.57 14.01 -4.33
C LYS A 11 -8.10 15.32 -3.70
N GLN A 12 -6.88 15.72 -4.05
CA GLN A 12 -6.15 16.86 -3.53
C GLN A 12 -6.13 18.00 -4.57
N ASN A 13 -4.96 18.52 -4.92
CA ASN A 13 -4.79 19.64 -5.85
C ASN A 13 -3.62 19.40 -6.80
N LEU A 14 -3.93 19.14 -8.08
CA LEU A 14 -2.92 18.90 -9.13
C LEU A 14 -2.14 20.15 -9.54
N GLU A 15 -2.62 21.34 -9.21
CA GLU A 15 -1.96 22.62 -9.54
C GLU A 15 -1.02 23.11 -8.43
N ASP A 16 -0.92 22.36 -7.33
CA ASP A 16 -0.08 22.74 -6.19
C ASP A 16 1.42 22.71 -6.55
N GLY A 17 2.21 23.62 -5.97
CA GLY A 17 3.66 23.63 -6.14
C GLY A 17 4.35 22.45 -5.46
N ASN A 18 3.68 21.78 -4.51
CA ASN A 18 4.17 20.58 -3.84
C ASN A 18 3.63 19.30 -4.51
N PRO A 19 4.50 18.43 -5.06
CA PRO A 19 4.10 17.16 -5.68
C PRO A 19 3.32 16.22 -4.74
N GLN A 20 3.48 16.36 -3.43
CA GLN A 20 2.74 15.58 -2.42
C GLN A 20 1.25 15.92 -2.37
N MET A 21 0.82 16.94 -3.09
CA MET A 21 -0.60 17.30 -3.25
C MET A 21 -1.19 16.87 -4.59
N TRP A 22 -0.40 16.20 -5.45
CA TRP A 22 -0.85 15.78 -6.78
C TRP A 22 -1.61 14.46 -6.77
N ASP A 23 -2.73 14.45 -6.06
CA ASP A 23 -3.64 13.30 -5.92
C ASP A 23 -2.87 12.01 -5.60
N LEU A 24 -2.25 11.95 -4.42
CA LEU A 24 -1.44 10.80 -4.02
C LEU A 24 -2.23 9.50 -4.04
N PHE A 25 -1.58 8.39 -4.37
CA PHE A 25 -2.20 7.06 -4.27
C PHE A 25 -2.47 6.74 -2.80
N ALA A 26 -3.70 6.38 -2.47
CA ALA A 26 -4.10 5.90 -1.14
C ALA A 26 -4.02 4.37 -1.04
N TYR A 27 -4.52 3.65 -2.06
CA TYR A 27 -4.46 2.19 -2.14
C TYR A 27 -4.03 1.74 -3.53
N ARG A 28 -3.34 0.60 -3.57
CA ARG A 28 -2.92 -0.06 -4.80
C ARG A 28 -3.28 -1.54 -4.79
N ILE A 29 -3.51 -2.08 -5.98
CA ILE A 29 -3.55 -3.52 -6.23
C ILE A 29 -2.12 -3.96 -6.54
N PRO A 30 -1.48 -4.75 -5.67
CA PRO A 30 -0.09 -5.18 -5.85
C PRO A 30 0.08 -6.10 -7.05
N ARG A 31 1.28 -6.11 -7.63
CA ARG A 31 1.66 -7.03 -8.72
C ARG A 31 1.98 -8.42 -8.20
N LYS A 32 1.76 -9.42 -9.05
CA LYS A 32 2.24 -10.78 -8.83
C LYS A 32 3.77 -10.73 -8.70
N LYS A 33 4.33 -11.34 -7.66
CA LYS A 33 5.73 -11.76 -7.71
C LYS A 33 5.75 -12.97 -8.65
N GLU A 34 6.37 -12.83 -9.81
CA GLU A 34 6.97 -14.01 -10.43
C GLU A 34 7.99 -14.51 -9.40
N GLU A 35 7.82 -15.76 -8.96
CA GLU A 35 8.83 -16.42 -8.15
C GLU A 35 10.11 -16.42 -9.00
N GLU A 36 11.08 -15.59 -8.64
CA GLU A 36 12.47 -15.82 -9.03
C GLU A 36 12.79 -17.21 -8.50
N ALA A 37 12.82 -18.18 -9.41
CA ALA A 37 13.33 -19.50 -9.16
C ALA A 37 14.82 -19.36 -8.82
N ASP A 38 15.12 -19.17 -7.53
CA ASP A 38 16.36 -19.69 -6.98
C ASP A 38 16.26 -21.22 -7.10
N GLU A 39 16.70 -21.72 -8.26
CA GLU A 39 16.87 -23.14 -8.55
C GLU A 39 17.81 -23.75 -7.49
N VAL A 40 17.23 -24.47 -6.53
CA VAL A 40 17.90 -25.63 -5.93
C VAL A 40 17.30 -26.85 -6.61
N PRO A 41 18.06 -27.61 -7.42
CA PRO A 41 17.53 -28.80 -8.07
C PRO A 41 17.41 -29.90 -7.02
N GLU A 42 16.19 -30.19 -6.57
CA GLU A 42 15.88 -31.51 -6.01
C GLU A 42 15.26 -32.38 -7.11
N GLU A 43 15.96 -33.47 -7.41
CA GLU A 43 15.55 -34.51 -8.33
C GLU A 43 14.23 -35.18 -7.91
N GLY A 44 13.33 -35.30 -8.88
CA GLY A 44 12.44 -36.46 -9.00
C GLY A 44 11.16 -36.45 -8.17
N LYS A 45 10.03 -36.13 -8.83
CA LYS A 45 8.85 -37.00 -8.84
C LYS A 45 7.92 -36.63 -10.00
N GLU A 46 7.63 -37.67 -10.79
CA GLU A 46 6.80 -37.68 -11.98
C GLU A 46 5.30 -37.55 -11.64
N ASP A 47 4.62 -36.82 -12.53
CA ASP A 47 3.26 -36.99 -13.08
C ASP A 47 2.03 -37.21 -12.17
N ILE A 48 1.06 -36.29 -12.29
CA ILE A 48 -0.32 -36.55 -12.72
C ILE A 48 -0.90 -35.23 -13.27
N LYS A 49 -1.39 -35.28 -14.53
CA LYS A 49 -2.21 -34.24 -15.16
C LYS A 49 -3.67 -34.50 -14.80
N ASP A 50 -4.38 -33.48 -14.33
CA ASP A 50 -5.83 -33.37 -14.50
C ASP A 50 -6.14 -31.99 -15.11
N GLU A 51 -6.72 -32.01 -16.30
CA GLU A 51 -7.45 -30.89 -16.90
C GLU A 51 -8.80 -30.75 -16.18
N GLU A 52 -9.16 -29.52 -15.79
CA GLU A 52 -10.37 -28.80 -16.22
C GLU A 52 -10.73 -27.67 -15.23
N ASP A 53 -11.32 -26.62 -15.82
CA ASP A 53 -12.12 -25.58 -15.18
C ASP A 53 -11.45 -24.47 -14.34
N GLY A 54 -11.08 -23.41 -15.06
CA GLY A 54 -11.78 -22.13 -14.88
C GLY A 54 -11.63 -21.43 -13.53
N LYS A 55 -10.61 -20.58 -13.41
CA LYS A 55 -10.73 -19.12 -13.23
C LYS A 55 -9.33 -18.58 -12.98
N ASP A 56 -9.05 -17.50 -13.69
CA ASP A 56 -7.91 -16.60 -13.49
C ASP A 56 -8.02 -15.95 -12.09
N GLU A 57 -7.94 -16.74 -11.02
CA GLU A 57 -8.11 -16.30 -9.64
C GLU A 57 -6.79 -15.70 -9.16
N GLN A 58 -6.56 -14.49 -9.65
CA GLN A 58 -5.45 -13.64 -9.33
C GLN A 58 -5.36 -13.40 -7.81
N LEU A 59 -4.46 -14.14 -7.16
CA LEU A 59 -4.20 -14.03 -5.73
C LEU A 59 -3.21 -12.87 -5.47
N ALA A 60 -3.59 -11.95 -4.58
CA ALA A 60 -2.70 -10.89 -4.11
C ALA A 60 -1.48 -11.51 -3.40
N PRO A 61 -0.32 -10.82 -3.32
CA PRO A 61 0.82 -11.33 -2.58
C PRO A 61 0.43 -11.59 -1.13
N HIS A 62 0.92 -12.71 -0.62
CA HIS A 62 0.69 -13.14 0.75
C HIS A 62 1.25 -12.11 1.73
N HIS A 63 0.42 -11.65 2.66
CA HIS A 63 0.87 -10.77 3.73
C HIS A 63 1.07 -11.55 5.04
N TYR A 64 2.28 -11.49 5.60
CA TYR A 64 2.71 -12.32 6.75
C TYR A 64 1.77 -12.31 7.97
N ARG A 65 1.02 -11.23 8.24
CA ARG A 65 0.08 -11.15 9.38
C ARG A 65 -1.37 -11.48 9.04
N THR A 66 -1.76 -11.28 7.78
CA THR A 66 -3.18 -11.30 7.37
C THR A 66 -3.47 -12.36 6.31
N GLY A 67 -2.45 -13.12 5.92
CA GLY A 67 -2.49 -14.06 4.82
C GLY A 67 -3.02 -13.42 3.54
N ASP A 68 -3.87 -14.16 2.83
CA ASP A 68 -4.41 -13.78 1.52
C ASP A 68 -5.76 -13.06 1.62
N LYS A 69 -6.11 -12.56 2.82
CA LYS A 69 -7.40 -11.91 3.09
C LYS A 69 -7.59 -10.63 2.27
N TRP A 70 -6.53 -9.85 2.08
CA TRP A 70 -6.59 -8.52 1.47
C TRP A 70 -6.03 -8.54 0.05
N LYS A 71 -6.82 -8.00 -0.89
CA LYS A 71 -6.44 -7.87 -2.32
C LYS A 71 -5.88 -6.50 -2.68
N ILE A 72 -6.00 -5.52 -1.78
CA ILE A 72 -5.52 -4.16 -1.93
C ILE A 72 -4.74 -3.75 -0.68
N TYR A 73 -3.71 -2.94 -0.87
CA TYR A 73 -2.86 -2.47 0.22
C TYR A 73 -2.74 -0.95 0.18
N PRO A 74 -2.76 -0.30 1.35
CA PRO A 74 -2.60 1.15 1.43
C PRO A 74 -1.15 1.56 1.21
N THR A 75 -0.94 2.82 0.83
CA THR A 75 0.40 3.43 0.73
C THR A 75 0.83 4.05 2.05
N TYR A 76 2.12 4.35 2.16
CA TYR A 76 2.71 4.98 3.35
C TYR A 76 2.00 6.30 3.71
N ASP A 77 1.83 7.21 2.75
CA ASP A 77 1.22 8.53 2.97
C ASP A 77 -0.23 8.44 3.48
N PHE A 78 -0.95 7.37 3.13
CA PHE A 78 -2.30 7.13 3.64
C PHE A 78 -2.30 6.51 5.04
N THR A 79 -1.43 5.53 5.29
CA THR A 79 -1.43 4.83 6.59
C THR A 79 -0.80 5.64 7.72
N HIS A 80 0.28 6.38 7.44
CA HIS A 80 1.14 6.93 8.48
C HIS A 80 0.37 7.87 9.42
N CYS A 81 -0.35 8.85 8.85
CA CYS A 81 -1.10 9.81 9.64
C CYS A 81 -2.31 9.20 10.35
N LEU A 82 -2.96 8.21 9.72
CA LEU A 82 -4.12 7.52 10.30
C LEU A 82 -3.71 6.64 11.48
N CYS A 83 -2.60 5.90 11.35
CA CYS A 83 -2.05 5.09 12.44
C CYS A 83 -1.68 5.98 13.63
N ASP A 84 -0.94 7.08 13.40
CA ASP A 84 -0.58 8.03 14.46
C ASP A 84 -1.82 8.60 15.16
N SER A 85 -2.86 8.92 14.39
CA SER A 85 -4.12 9.42 14.92
C SER A 85 -4.82 8.38 15.80
N PHE A 86 -4.95 7.14 15.32
CA PHE A 86 -5.60 6.06 16.03
C PHE A 86 -4.84 5.61 17.28
N GLU A 87 -3.51 5.72 17.27
CA GLU A 87 -2.66 5.43 18.43
C GLU A 87 -2.56 6.60 19.41
N GLY A 88 -3.12 7.76 19.08
CA GLY A 88 -3.11 8.94 19.95
C GLY A 88 -1.74 9.62 20.04
N ILE A 89 -0.89 9.45 19.01
CA ILE A 89 0.45 10.06 18.96
C ILE A 89 0.32 11.58 18.98
N THR A 90 1.15 12.25 19.78
CA THR A 90 1.15 13.72 19.86
C THR A 90 2.19 14.34 18.93
N HIS A 91 3.41 13.80 18.95
CA HIS A 91 4.55 14.24 18.13
C HIS A 91 5.06 13.07 17.32
N SER A 92 4.80 13.11 16.01
CA SER A 92 5.29 12.11 15.07
C SER A 92 6.65 12.59 14.55
N LEU A 93 7.73 11.98 15.04
CA LEU A 93 9.10 12.34 14.70
C LEU A 93 9.56 11.50 13.50
N CYS A 94 9.94 12.15 12.42
CA CYS A 94 10.46 11.52 11.21
C CYS A 94 11.77 12.18 10.79
N THR A 95 12.33 11.77 9.66
CA THR A 95 13.57 12.34 9.13
C THR A 95 13.26 13.43 8.10
N VAL A 96 14.26 14.27 7.80
CA VAL A 96 14.12 15.43 6.89
C VAL A 96 13.69 15.05 5.47
N GLU A 97 13.88 13.79 5.05
CA GLU A 97 13.40 13.28 3.77
C GLU A 97 11.87 13.36 3.61
N PHE A 98 11.12 13.45 4.71
CA PHE A 98 9.66 13.50 4.72
C PHE A 98 9.06 14.89 4.96
N GLU A 99 9.89 15.94 4.96
CA GLU A 99 9.44 17.32 5.18
C GLU A 99 8.34 17.74 4.18
N LEU A 100 8.52 17.41 2.90
CA LEU A 100 7.53 17.72 1.86
C LEU A 100 6.20 16.96 2.05
N SER A 101 6.25 15.75 2.63
CA SER A 101 5.08 14.90 2.88
C SER A 101 4.23 15.40 4.05
N ARG A 102 4.72 16.36 4.86
CA ARG A 102 3.92 16.96 5.94
C ARG A 102 2.62 17.57 5.42
N VAL A 103 2.64 18.19 4.24
CA VAL A 103 1.46 18.85 3.68
C VAL A 103 0.34 17.84 3.38
N SER A 104 0.67 16.69 2.82
CA SER A 104 -0.30 15.62 2.56
C SER A 104 -0.77 14.94 3.84
N TYR A 105 0.14 14.74 4.81
CA TYR A 105 -0.15 14.22 6.14
C TYR A 105 -1.19 15.09 6.87
N GLU A 106 -0.95 16.40 6.96
CA GLU A 106 -1.86 17.34 7.61
C GLU A 106 -3.19 17.48 6.84
N TRP A 107 -3.16 17.44 5.52
CA TRP A 107 -4.37 17.44 4.70
C TRP A 107 -5.26 16.25 5.02
N LEU A 108 -4.69 15.04 5.09
CA LEU A 108 -5.43 13.81 5.36
C LEU A 108 -5.99 13.82 6.79
N ASN A 109 -5.19 14.26 7.77
CA ASN A 109 -5.63 14.40 9.15
C ASN A 109 -6.82 15.35 9.29
N ASN A 110 -6.81 16.47 8.56
CA ASN A 110 -7.91 17.42 8.59
C ASN A 110 -9.21 16.89 7.98
N LYS A 111 -9.15 15.85 7.15
CA LYS A 111 -10.32 15.28 6.45
C LYS A 111 -10.94 14.09 7.16
N LEU A 112 -10.13 13.22 7.78
CA LEU A 112 -10.57 11.89 8.18
C LEU A 112 -10.56 11.63 9.70
N VAL A 113 -9.84 12.43 10.49
CA VAL A 113 -9.63 12.13 11.91
C VAL A 113 -9.81 13.34 12.81
N ASP A 114 -10.28 13.07 14.03
CA ASP A 114 -10.47 14.10 15.06
C ASP A 114 -9.14 14.42 15.77
N HIS A 115 -8.35 13.39 16.10
CA HIS A 115 -7.03 13.55 16.69
C HIS A 115 -5.99 13.81 15.61
N LYS A 116 -5.30 14.96 15.68
CA LYS A 116 -4.41 15.45 14.63
C LYS A 116 -2.96 15.47 15.15
N PRO A 117 -2.23 14.36 15.02
CA PRO A 117 -0.81 14.30 15.38
C PRO A 117 -0.01 15.36 14.62
N MET A 118 1.06 15.87 15.26
CA MET A 118 1.94 16.86 14.65
C MET A 118 3.22 16.19 14.16
N GLN A 119 3.44 16.20 12.84
CA GLN A 119 4.68 15.72 12.26
C GLN A 119 5.81 16.73 12.51
N ARG A 120 6.99 16.22 12.89
CA ARG A 120 8.25 16.96 13.06
C ARG A 120 9.38 16.16 12.42
N GLU A 121 10.25 16.87 11.69
CA GLU A 121 11.50 16.31 11.14
C GLU A 121 12.70 16.75 12.00
#